data_AF-F7JJB9-F1
#
_entry.id   AF-F7JJB9-F1
#
_cell.length_a   1.000
_cell.length_b   1.000
_cell.length_c   1.000
_cell.angle_alpha   90.00
_cell.angle_beta   90.00
_cell.angle_gamma   90.00
#
_symmetry.space_group_name_H-M   'P 1'
#
loop_
_entity.id
_entity.type
_entity.pdbx_description
1 polymer ?
#
loop_
_entity_poly.entity_id
_entity_poly.type
_entity_poly.pdbx_seq_one_letter_code
_entity_poly.pdbx_strand_id
1 'polypeptide(L)'
;MKVKNYIQLEEALSSDEKIIELVCSINAVNTIKLKEGQKLISNKKNILLSFINGGGIELTGDNEISNISIQTSPDKRAIYIDSNLEDLKEIALKNLTVTGMVQLLT
;
A
#
# COMPACT_ATOMS: atom_id res chain seq x y z
N MET A 1 5.60 12.07 -4.74
CA MET A 1 6.29 12.43 -3.48
C MET A 1 7.18 11.31 -2.93
N LYS A 2 8.40 11.63 -2.44
CA LYS A 2 9.27 10.69 -1.70
C LYS A 2 8.99 10.78 -0.20
N VAL A 3 8.79 9.64 0.48
CA VAL A 3 8.46 9.60 1.91
C VAL A 3 9.47 8.78 2.71
N LYS A 4 9.83 9.27 3.90
CA LYS A 4 10.92 8.74 4.74
C LYS A 4 10.46 8.25 6.11
N ASN A 5 9.19 8.45 6.45
CA ASN A 5 8.61 8.04 7.72
C ASN A 5 7.09 7.94 7.57
N TYR A 6 6.45 7.39 8.61
CA TYR A 6 5.01 7.15 8.61
C TYR A 6 4.18 8.43 8.49
N ILE A 7 4.58 9.53 9.14
CA ILE A 7 3.87 10.81 9.08
C ILE A 7 3.83 11.34 7.64
N GLN A 8 4.97 11.34 6.94
CA GLN A 8 5.05 11.75 5.54
C GLN A 8 4.25 10.83 4.61
N LEU A 9 4.17 9.54 4.95
CA LEU A 9 3.34 8.59 4.22
C LEU A 9 1.85 8.94 4.40
N GLU A 10 1.38 9.21 5.62
CA GLU A 10 -0.01 9.63 5.88
C GLU A 10 -0.38 10.94 5.17
N GLU A 11 0.52 11.93 5.20
CA GLU A 11 0.36 13.19 4.45
C GLU A 11 0.22 12.94 2.95
N ALA A 12 1.11 12.12 2.37
CA ALA A 12 1.08 11.79 0.95
C ALA A 12 -0.19 11.06 0.54
N LEU A 13 -0.65 10.08 1.33
CA LEU A 13 -1.89 9.33 1.11
C LEU A 13 -3.13 10.24 1.16
N SER A 14 -3.10 11.26 2.02
CA SER A 14 -4.20 12.22 2.18
C SER A 14 -4.20 13.30 1.11
N SER A 15 -3.09 13.52 0.40
CA SER A 15 -2.94 14.48 -0.69
C SER A 15 -3.50 14.00 -2.04
N ASP A 16 -3.27 14.77 -3.11
CA ASP A 16 -3.55 14.41 -4.50
C ASP A 16 -2.33 13.81 -5.23
N GLU A 17 -1.24 13.53 -4.51
CA GLU A 17 -0.05 12.88 -5.05
C GLU A 17 -0.39 11.52 -5.63
N LYS A 18 -0.10 11.34 -6.94
CA LYS A 18 -0.37 10.09 -7.66
C LYS A 18 0.70 9.03 -7.45
N ILE A 19 1.93 9.44 -7.17
CA ILE A 19 3.07 8.52 -6.99
C ILE A 19 3.70 8.78 -5.63
N ILE A 20 3.63 7.80 -4.74
CA ILE A 20 4.21 7.83 -3.40
C ILE A 20 5.38 6.84 -3.41
N GLU A 21 6.60 7.36 -3.28
CA GLU A 21 7.83 6.56 -3.29
C GLU A 21 8.35 6.37 -1.87
N LEU A 22 8.34 5.12 -1.40
CA LEU A 22 9.01 4.73 -0.16
C LEU A 22 10.52 4.68 -0.39
N VAL A 23 11.28 5.53 0.30
CA VAL A 23 12.76 5.55 0.18
C VAL A 23 13.48 4.87 1.36
N CYS A 24 12.73 4.38 2.33
CA CYS A 24 13.19 3.58 3.46
C CYS A 24 12.04 2.67 3.96
N SER A 25 12.38 1.71 4.80
CA SER A 25 11.38 0.89 5.49
C SER A 25 10.59 1.73 6.50
N ILE A 26 9.29 1.49 6.59
CA ILE A 26 8.36 2.23 7.45
C ILE A 26 7.53 1.23 8.27
N ASN A 27 7.37 1.55 9.56
CA ASN A 27 6.40 0.88 10.40
C ASN A 27 5.11 1.71 10.40
N ALA A 28 4.04 1.17 9.81
CA ALA A 28 2.72 1.74 9.82
C ALA A 28 1.96 1.31 11.07
N VAL A 29 1.32 2.29 11.73
CA VAL A 29 0.55 2.05 12.95
C VAL A 29 -0.86 1.55 12.61
N ASN A 30 -1.43 2.05 11.51
CA ASN A 30 -2.77 1.74 11.03
C ASN A 30 -2.74 1.23 9.59
N THR A 31 -3.88 0.72 9.13
CA THR A 31 -4.15 0.52 7.70
C THR A 31 -3.89 1.83 6.94
N ILE A 32 -3.33 1.72 5.74
CA ILE A 32 -3.24 2.82 4.79
C ILE A 32 -4.20 2.59 3.63
N LYS A 33 -4.73 3.67 3.08
CA LYS A 33 -5.68 3.65 1.96
C LYS A 33 -5.08 4.35 0.76
N LEU A 34 -4.95 3.64 -0.35
CA LEU A 34 -4.61 4.24 -1.65
C LEU A 34 -5.90 4.69 -2.32
N LYS A 35 -6.02 6.00 -2.56
CA LYS A 35 -7.12 6.58 -3.34
C LYS A 35 -7.02 6.16 -4.81
N GLU A 36 -8.09 6.37 -5.56
CA GLU A 36 -8.13 6.02 -6.97
C GLU A 36 -6.97 6.67 -7.76
N GLY A 37 -6.25 5.85 -8.53
CA GLY A 37 -5.12 6.30 -9.35
C GLY A 37 -3.80 6.47 -8.58
N GLN A 38 -3.78 6.22 -7.26
CA GLN A 38 -2.54 6.33 -6.47
C GLN A 38 -1.67 5.08 -6.59
N LYS A 39 -0.37 5.33 -6.60
CA LYS A 39 0.69 4.33 -6.69
C LYS A 39 1.60 4.41 -5.48
N LEU A 40 1.85 3.26 -4.84
CA LEU A 40 2.83 3.12 -3.76
C LEU A 40 4.01 2.28 -4.25
N ILE A 41 5.15 2.90 -4.45
CA ILE A 41 6.29 2.28 -5.13
C ILE A 41 7.58 2.40 -4.33
N SER A 42 8.57 1.60 -4.68
CA SER A 42 9.96 1.90 -4.35
C SER A 42 10.90 1.66 -5.53
N ASN A 43 11.96 2.46 -5.61
CA ASN A 43 13.10 2.21 -6.48
C ASN A 43 14.24 1.48 -5.75
N LYS A 44 14.10 1.27 -4.43
CA LYS A 44 15.08 0.53 -3.63
C LYS A 44 14.63 -0.91 -3.45
N LYS A 45 15.59 -1.83 -3.41
CA LYS A 45 15.32 -3.22 -3.06
C LYS A 45 15.09 -3.35 -1.56
N ASN A 46 14.30 -4.34 -1.15
CA ASN A 46 14.10 -4.75 0.24
C ASN A 46 13.50 -3.64 1.15
N ILE A 47 12.72 -2.72 0.60
CA ILE A 47 11.94 -1.79 1.42
C ILE A 47 10.79 -2.53 2.08
N LEU A 48 10.73 -2.46 3.41
CA LEU A 48 9.68 -3.08 4.21
C LEU A 48 8.65 -2.03 4.65
N LEU A 49 7.37 -2.28 4.35
CA LEU A 49 6.25 -1.63 5.00
C LEU A 49 5.59 -2.64 5.97
N SER A 50 5.78 -2.41 7.27
CA SER A 50 5.27 -3.31 8.32
C SER A 50 4.11 -2.67 9.07
N PHE A 51 3.00 -3.38 9.23
CA PHE A 51 1.82 -2.94 9.98
C PHE A 51 1.86 -3.50 11.40
N ILE A 52 2.05 -2.63 12.39
CA ILE A 52 2.27 -3.06 13.79
C ILE A 52 0.99 -3.60 14.43
N ASN A 53 -0.17 -3.00 14.14
CA ASN A 53 -1.45 -3.33 14.79
C ASN A 53 -2.40 -4.14 13.90
N GLY A 54 -1.89 -4.91 12.93
CA GLY A 54 -2.71 -5.79 12.11
C GLY A 54 -3.50 -5.11 10.98
N GLY A 55 -3.04 -3.93 10.54
CA GLY A 55 -3.55 -3.25 9.33
C GLY A 55 -2.97 -3.82 8.03
N GLY A 56 -3.28 -3.14 6.92
CA GLY A 56 -2.74 -3.44 5.59
C GLY A 56 -2.91 -2.27 4.63
N ILE A 57 -2.85 -2.58 3.34
CA ILE A 57 -3.07 -1.62 2.26
C ILE A 57 -4.46 -1.85 1.67
N GLU A 58 -5.32 -0.85 1.81
CA GLU A 58 -6.64 -0.78 1.20
C GLU A 58 -6.53 -0.14 -0.19
N LEU A 59 -7.11 -0.81 -1.19
CA LEU A 59 -7.14 -0.38 -2.59
C LEU A 59 -8.55 0.04 -2.98
N THR A 60 -8.68 1.22 -3.59
CA THR A 60 -9.99 1.73 -4.04
C THR A 60 -10.22 1.65 -5.54
N GLY A 61 -9.18 1.55 -6.37
CA GLY A 61 -9.28 1.52 -7.84
C GLY A 61 -8.07 2.14 -8.53
N ASP A 62 -7.72 1.69 -9.73
CA ASP A 62 -6.59 2.19 -10.53
C ASP A 62 -5.27 2.30 -9.72
N ASN A 63 -5.02 1.32 -8.85
CA ASN A 63 -3.92 1.37 -7.89
C ASN A 63 -2.74 0.53 -8.33
N GLU A 64 -1.54 0.99 -7.99
CA GLU A 64 -0.31 0.23 -8.18
C GLU A 64 0.47 0.11 -6.88
N ILE A 65 0.91 -1.10 -6.55
CA ILE A 65 1.91 -1.34 -5.52
C ILE A 65 3.11 -2.03 -6.17
N SER A 66 4.31 -1.47 -6.03
CA SER A 66 5.50 -2.09 -6.63
C SER A 66 6.79 -2.04 -5.81
N ASN A 67 7.57 -3.11 -5.91
CA ASN A 67 8.93 -3.25 -5.34
C ASN A 67 9.00 -3.05 -3.80
N ILE A 68 7.98 -3.48 -3.07
CA ILE A 68 7.88 -3.32 -1.61
C ILE A 68 7.61 -4.68 -0.98
N SER A 69 8.27 -4.97 0.14
CA SER A 69 7.89 -6.04 1.06
C SER A 69 6.83 -5.53 2.03
N ILE A 70 5.74 -6.26 2.19
CA ILE A 70 4.61 -5.90 3.04
C ILE A 70 4.47 -6.95 4.12
N GLN A 71 4.41 -6.52 5.37
CA GLN A 71 4.26 -7.43 6.51
C GLN A 71 3.14 -6.95 7.43
N THR A 72 2.22 -7.86 7.73
CA THR A 72 1.26 -7.74 8.82
C THR A 72 1.15 -9.11 9.51
N SER A 73 0.27 -9.26 10.50
CA SER A 73 0.02 -10.56 11.11
C SER A 73 -0.53 -11.55 10.05
N PRO A 74 -0.15 -12.84 10.08
CA PRO A 74 -0.56 -13.80 9.05
C PRO A 74 -2.07 -13.94 8.84
N ASP A 75 -2.86 -13.66 9.88
CA ASP A 75 -4.33 -13.69 9.88
C ASP A 75 -4.99 -12.38 9.40
N LYS A 76 -4.20 -11.37 9.04
CA LYS A 76 -4.67 -10.04 8.65
C LYS A 76 -4.51 -9.80 7.15
N ARG A 77 -5.38 -8.97 6.60
CA ARG A 77 -5.32 -8.55 5.20
C ARG A 77 -4.19 -7.55 5.01
N ALA A 78 -3.12 -7.99 4.37
CA ALA A 78 -1.96 -7.17 4.01
C ALA A 78 -2.27 -6.26 2.82
N ILE A 79 -3.04 -6.77 1.86
CA ILE A 79 -3.54 -6.05 0.69
C ILE A 79 -4.99 -6.49 0.48
N TYR A 80 -5.90 -5.52 0.37
CA TYR A 80 -7.29 -5.83 0.07
C TYR A 80 -7.96 -4.70 -0.72
N ILE A 81 -8.97 -5.07 -1.50
CA ILE A 81 -9.86 -4.12 -2.15
C ILE A 81 -11.02 -3.82 -1.21
N ASP A 82 -11.32 -2.54 -1.04
CA ASP A 82 -12.55 -2.05 -0.40
C ASP A 82 -13.04 -0.85 -1.21
N SER A 83 -13.88 -1.17 -2.20
CA SER A 83 -14.35 -0.21 -3.20
C SER A 83 -15.77 -0.51 -3.61
N ASN A 84 -16.53 0.55 -3.84
CA ASN A 84 -17.87 0.50 -4.42
C ASN A 84 -17.86 0.92 -5.90
N LEU A 85 -16.69 0.99 -6.54
CA LEU A 85 -16.58 1.32 -7.96
C LEU A 85 -17.14 0.17 -8.80
N GLU A 86 -17.95 0.51 -9.82
CA GLU A 86 -18.42 -0.45 -10.82
C GLU A 86 -17.27 -1.02 -11.66
N ASP A 87 -16.26 -0.19 -11.93
CA ASP A 87 -15.03 -0.57 -12.63
C ASP A 87 -13.82 -0.11 -11.82
N LEU A 88 -13.00 -1.07 -11.38
CA LEU A 88 -11.76 -0.84 -10.66
C LEU A 88 -10.61 -0.33 -11.56
N LYS A 89 -10.78 -0.35 -12.89
CA LYS A 89 -9.71 -0.13 -13.86
C LYS A 89 -8.54 -1.09 -13.62
N GLU A 90 -7.29 -0.61 -13.61
CA GLU A 90 -6.12 -1.48 -13.42
C GLU A 90 -5.68 -1.52 -11.96
N ILE A 91 -5.66 -2.72 -11.36
CA ILE A 91 -4.96 -2.97 -10.09
C ILE A 91 -3.65 -3.70 -10.39
N ALA A 92 -2.52 -3.05 -10.16
CA ALA A 92 -1.19 -3.54 -10.48
C ALA A 92 -0.39 -3.91 -9.21
N LEU A 93 -0.10 -5.19 -9.01
CA LEU A 93 0.78 -5.68 -7.93
C LEU A 93 2.08 -6.24 -8.54
N LYS A 94 3.22 -5.55 -8.36
CA LYS A 94 4.47 -5.87 -9.07
C LYS A 94 5.64 -6.06 -8.10
N ASN A 95 6.38 -7.17 -8.23
CA ASN A 95 7.61 -7.43 -7.46
C ASN A 95 7.41 -7.26 -5.94
N LEU A 96 6.36 -7.87 -5.39
CA LEU A 96 6.02 -7.80 -3.97
C LEU A 96 6.45 -9.07 -3.23
N THR A 97 6.84 -8.90 -1.97
CA THR A 97 6.89 -10.00 -0.99
C THR A 97 5.87 -9.68 0.09
N VAL A 98 4.92 -10.56 0.35
CA VAL A 98 3.81 -10.27 1.27
C VAL A 98 3.72 -11.33 2.36
N THR A 99 3.69 -10.89 3.61
CA THR A 99 3.34 -11.70 4.79
C THR A 99 1.99 -11.21 5.32
N GLY A 100 1.00 -12.10 5.30
CA GLY A 100 -0.41 -11.80 5.57
C GLY A 100 -1.29 -12.30 4.41
N MET A 101 -2.55 -11.84 4.37
CA MET A 101 -3.51 -12.21 3.33
C MET A 101 -3.55 -11.16 2.20
N VAL A 102 -3.58 -11.63 0.94
CA VAL A 102 -3.90 -10.81 -0.23
C VAL A 102 -5.30 -11.19 -0.71
N GLN A 103 -6.23 -10.22 -0.70
CA GLN A 103 -7.62 -10.43 -1.09
C GLN A 103 -8.02 -9.46 -2.20
N LEU A 104 -8.15 -9.99 -3.42
CA LEU A 104 -8.61 -9.24 -4.59
C LEU A 104 -10.00 -9.73 -5.00
N LEU A 105 -10.99 -9.44 -4.18
CA LEU A 105 -12.39 -9.78 -4.40
C LEU A 105 -13.21 -8.49 -4.26
N THR A 106 -14.18 -8.32 -5.16
CA THR A 106 -15.22 -7.28 -5.12
C THR A 106 -16.53 -7.91 -4.70
#